data_AF-A0A4Q3ANK1-F1
#
_entry.id   AF-A0A4Q3ANK1-F1
#
_cell.length_a   1.000
_cell.length_b   1.000
_cell.length_c   1.000
_cell.angle_alpha   90.00
_cell.angle_beta   90.00
_cell.angle_gamma   90.00
#
_symmetry.space_group_name_H-M   'P 1'
#
loop_
_entity.id
_entity.type
_entity.pdbx_description
1 polymer ?
#
loop_
_entity_poly.entity_id
_entity_poly.type
_entity_poly.pdbx_seq_one_letter_code
_entity_poly.pdbx_strand_id
1 'polypeptide(L)'
;MPTNTILLVLIARDAGMRSSLAARLGMSGADLLTIEGFDDPRIAREQHRRVVLVADQDAVDGHGAGIHVLADDPRWYRLVLVSDAPGVDGPRLIRVLRKDAGRAIAAMLESWQVEI
;
A
#
# COMPACT_ATOMS: atom_id res chain seq x y z
N MET A 1 -22.72 -4.58 -10.90
CA MET A 1 -22.36 -3.26 -10.35
C MET A 1 -20.87 -3.25 -10.13
N PRO A 2 -20.10 -2.23 -10.52
CA PRO A 2 -18.69 -2.20 -10.16
C PRO A 2 -18.64 -2.05 -8.63
N THR A 3 -18.34 -3.15 -7.95
CA THR A 3 -18.01 -3.15 -6.53
C THR A 3 -16.85 -2.18 -6.41
N ASN A 4 -17.06 -1.10 -5.65
CA ASN A 4 -16.12 0.00 -5.53
C ASN A 4 -14.97 -0.44 -4.61
N THR A 5 -14.23 -1.44 -5.08
CA THR A 5 -13.29 -2.24 -4.29
C THR A 5 -11.92 -1.60 -4.37
N ILE A 6 -11.37 -1.29 -3.20
CA ILE A 6 -10.01 -0.79 -3.06
C ILE A 6 -9.03 -1.83 -3.59
N LEU A 7 -8.11 -1.40 -4.44
CA LEU A 7 -6.97 -2.21 -4.85
C LEU A 7 -5.76 -1.87 -3.97
N LEU A 8 -5.14 -2.88 -3.38
CA LEU A 8 -3.82 -2.73 -2.77
C LEU A 8 -2.74 -2.99 -3.80
N VAL A 9 -1.78 -2.08 -3.88
CA VAL A 9 -0.55 -2.26 -4.65
C VAL A 9 0.59 -2.46 -3.67
N LEU A 10 1.20 -3.64 -3.65
CA LEU A 10 2.32 -3.96 -2.76
C LEU A 10 3.64 -3.85 -3.51
N ILE A 11 4.52 -2.98 -3.00
CA ILE A 11 5.90 -2.80 -3.46
C ILE A 11 6.82 -2.99 -2.25
N ALA A 12 7.54 -4.10 -2.19
CA ALA A 12 8.49 -4.34 -1.11
C ALA A 12 9.78 -4.93 -1.67
N ARG A 13 10.94 -4.41 -1.24
CA ARG A 13 12.24 -4.97 -1.62
C ARG A 13 12.53 -6.27 -0.91
N ASP A 14 12.13 -6.38 0.36
CA ASP A 14 12.31 -7.62 1.11
C ASP A 14 11.31 -8.69 0.61
N ALA A 15 11.84 -9.75 -0.01
CA ALA A 15 11.03 -10.82 -0.59
C ALA A 15 10.26 -11.64 0.46
N GLY A 16 10.82 -11.82 1.67
CA GLY A 16 10.18 -12.55 2.76
C GLY A 16 8.98 -11.78 3.32
N MET A 17 9.18 -10.49 3.57
CA MET A 17 8.16 -9.55 3.98
C MET A 17 7.06 -9.44 2.92
N ARG A 18 7.43 -9.24 1.65
CA ARG A 18 6.49 -9.18 0.52
C ARG A 18 5.60 -10.41 0.47
N SER A 19 6.20 -11.60 0.56
CA SER A 19 5.47 -12.87 0.54
C SER A 19 4.55 -13.01 1.76
N SER A 20 5.03 -12.66 2.95
CA SER A 20 4.24 -12.76 4.18
C SER A 20 3.07 -11.77 4.23
N LEU A 21 3.26 -10.55 3.71
CA LEU A 21 2.21 -9.54 3.62
C LEU A 21 1.20 -9.92 2.57
N ALA A 22 1.65 -10.36 1.40
CA ALA A 22 0.76 -10.79 0.34
C ALA A 22 -0.14 -11.96 0.81
N ALA A 23 0.44 -12.96 1.47
CA ALA A 23 -0.32 -14.07 2.04
C ALA A 23 -1.34 -13.61 3.09
N ARG A 24 -0.93 -12.77 4.06
CA ARG A 24 -1.82 -12.28 5.11
C ARG A 24 -2.97 -11.43 4.58
N LEU A 25 -2.69 -10.52 3.65
CA LEU A 25 -3.71 -9.67 3.04
C LEU A 25 -4.63 -10.45 2.12
N GLY A 26 -4.11 -11.45 1.38
CA GLY A 26 -4.93 -12.37 0.61
C GLY A 26 -5.90 -13.17 1.51
N MET A 27 -5.44 -13.64 2.67
CA MET A 27 -6.30 -14.32 3.65
C MET A 27 -7.37 -13.42 4.25
N SER A 28 -7.15 -12.10 4.31
CA SER A 28 -8.18 -11.12 4.72
C SER A 28 -9.11 -10.72 3.57
N GLY A 29 -8.99 -11.34 2.39
CA GLY A 29 -9.82 -11.05 1.22
C GLY A 29 -9.46 -9.74 0.50
N ALA A 30 -8.27 -9.19 0.73
CA ALA A 30 -7.83 -7.99 0.05
C ALA A 30 -7.59 -8.26 -1.45
N ASP A 31 -8.04 -7.35 -2.31
CA ASP A 31 -7.63 -7.35 -3.70
C ASP A 31 -6.22 -6.75 -3.80
N LEU A 32 -5.25 -7.57 -4.20
CA LEU A 32 -3.84 -7.29 -4.07
C LEU A 32 -3.10 -7.47 -5.39
N LEU A 33 -2.42 -6.42 -5.82
CA LEU A 33 -1.47 -6.42 -6.93
C LEU A 33 -0.06 -6.25 -6.38
N THR A 34 0.78 -7.29 -6.50
CA THR A 34 2.19 -7.20 -6.13
C THR A 34 3.03 -6.83 -7.36
N ILE A 35 3.84 -5.77 -7.22
CA ILE A 35 4.71 -5.25 -8.28
C ILE A 35 6.09 -4.92 -7.72
N GLU A 36 7.06 -4.71 -8.60
CA GLU A 36 8.46 -4.49 -8.21
C GLU A 36 8.86 -3.02 -8.19
N GLY A 37 8.10 -2.13 -8.84
CA GLY A 37 8.43 -0.71 -8.95
C GLY A 37 7.21 0.20 -9.13
N PHE A 38 7.40 1.48 -8.83
CA PHE A 38 6.33 2.49 -8.79
C PHE A 38 5.77 2.87 -10.17
N ASP A 39 6.50 2.59 -11.25
CA ASP A 39 6.11 2.86 -12.64
C ASP A 39 5.58 1.63 -13.38
N ASP A 40 5.16 0.58 -12.66
CA ASP A 40 4.62 -0.62 -13.28
C ASP A 40 3.36 -0.27 -14.11
N PRO A 41 3.32 -0.63 -15.41
CA PRO A 41 2.22 -0.28 -16.31
C PRO A 41 0.88 -0.89 -15.88
N ARG A 42 0.88 -1.90 -15.00
CA ARG A 42 -0.34 -2.46 -14.42
C ARG A 42 -1.05 -1.45 -13.51
N ILE A 43 -0.33 -0.57 -12.81
CA ILE A 43 -0.94 0.49 -12.00
C ILE A 43 -1.80 1.41 -12.88
N ALA A 44 -1.29 1.78 -14.06
CA ALA A 44 -1.99 2.68 -14.97
C ALA A 44 -3.32 2.10 -15.49
N ARG A 45 -3.48 0.77 -15.47
CA ARG A 45 -4.74 0.10 -15.86
C ARG A 45 -5.82 0.19 -14.78
N GLU A 46 -5.42 0.50 -13.54
CA GLU A 46 -6.28 0.50 -12.36
C GLU A 46 -6.76 1.91 -11.97
N GLN A 47 -6.54 2.91 -12.83
CA GLN A 47 -6.92 4.33 -12.60
C GLN A 47 -8.42 4.56 -12.32
N HIS A 48 -9.27 3.59 -12.70
CA HIS A 48 -10.71 3.62 -12.45
C HIS A 48 -11.10 3.24 -11.01
N ARG A 49 -10.14 2.82 -10.18
CA ARG A 49 -10.34 2.33 -8.81
C ARG A 49 -9.61 3.20 -7.80
N ARG A 50 -10.03 3.13 -6.54
CA ARG A 50 -9.23 3.66 -5.42
C ARG A 50 -8.05 2.72 -5.17
N VAL A 51 -6.85 3.16 -5.53
CA VAL A 51 -5.61 2.39 -5.35
C VAL A 51 -4.90 2.83 -4.08
N VAL A 52 -4.58 1.91 -3.19
CA VAL A 52 -3.75 2.16 -2.01
C VAL A 52 -2.38 1.54 -2.23
N LEU A 53 -1.35 2.36 -2.14
CA LEU A 53 0.03 1.91 -2.24
C LEU A 53 0.49 1.42 -0.86
N VAL A 54 1.02 0.20 -0.80
CA VAL A 54 1.71 -0.36 0.36
C VAL A 54 3.17 -0.53 -0.01
N ALA A 55 4.06 0.25 0.59
CA ALA A 55 5.49 0.22 0.30
C ALA A 55 6.32 -0.06 1.56
N ASP A 56 7.41 -0.83 1.45
CA ASP A 56 8.42 -0.86 2.52
C ASP A 56 9.38 0.33 2.42
N GLN A 57 10.02 0.67 3.55
CA GLN A 57 10.99 1.77 3.63
C GLN A 57 12.08 1.62 2.56
N ASP A 58 12.58 0.40 2.35
CA ASP A 58 13.66 0.11 1.39
C ASP A 58 13.23 0.38 -0.06
N ALA A 59 11.97 0.08 -0.44
CA ALA A 59 11.45 0.40 -1.76
C ALA A 59 11.39 1.91 -1.99
N VAL A 60 10.89 2.65 -0.99
CA VAL A 60 10.76 4.11 -1.04
C VAL A 60 12.13 4.79 -1.12
N ASP A 61 13.07 4.38 -0.27
CA ASP A 61 14.40 4.99 -0.21
C ASP A 61 15.14 4.85 -1.54
N GLY A 62 15.03 3.69 -2.19
CA GLY A 62 15.66 3.50 -3.49
C GLY A 62 14.83 3.97 -4.71
N HIS A 63 13.65 4.57 -4.52
CA HIS A 63 12.96 5.33 -5.58
C HIS A 63 13.57 6.72 -5.77
N GLY A 64 14.16 7.30 -4.71
CA GLY A 64 14.89 8.57 -4.77
C GLY A 64 14.02 9.84 -4.72
N ALA A 65 12.73 9.78 -5.05
CA ALA A 65 11.83 10.94 -4.96
C ALA A 65 11.37 11.27 -3.52
N GLY A 66 11.54 10.34 -2.58
CA GLY A 66 11.10 10.46 -1.19
C GLY A 66 9.62 10.16 -0.99
N ILE A 67 9.25 9.87 0.26
CA ILE A 67 7.91 9.40 0.63
C ILE A 67 6.81 10.44 0.40
N HIS A 68 7.10 11.73 0.59
CA HIS A 68 6.11 12.79 0.45
C HIS A 68 5.67 12.97 -1.01
N VAL A 69 6.60 12.88 -1.96
CA VAL A 69 6.28 12.93 -3.39
C VAL A 69 5.36 11.78 -3.79
N LEU A 70 5.63 10.57 -3.26
CA LEU A 70 4.76 9.42 -3.49
C LEU A 70 3.39 9.61 -2.83
N ALA A 71 3.30 10.20 -1.64
CA ALA A 71 2.03 10.43 -0.96
C ALA A 71 1.18 11.52 -1.65
N ASP A 72 1.82 12.50 -2.28
CA ASP A 72 1.15 13.59 -2.99
C ASP A 72 0.66 13.17 -4.39
N ASP A 73 1.23 12.11 -4.98
CA ASP A 73 0.82 11.60 -6.29
C ASP A 73 -0.69 11.25 -6.29
N PRO A 74 -1.50 11.86 -7.19
CA PRO A 74 -2.94 11.67 -7.25
C PRO A 74 -3.35 10.25 -7.67
N ARG A 75 -2.42 9.44 -8.21
CA ARG A 75 -2.67 8.03 -8.54
C ARG A 75 -3.04 7.21 -7.31
N TRP A 76 -2.57 7.60 -6.13
CA TRP A 76 -2.80 6.87 -4.89
C TRP A 76 -3.92 7.52 -4.10
N TYR A 77 -4.93 6.74 -3.74
CA TYR A 77 -5.92 7.19 -2.78
C TYR A 77 -5.27 7.41 -1.40
N ARG A 78 -4.46 6.45 -0.95
CA ARG A 78 -3.63 6.51 0.27
C ARG A 78 -2.32 5.76 0.05
N LEU A 79 -1.31 6.07 0.87
CA LEU A 79 -0.02 5.40 0.92
C LEU A 79 0.20 4.86 2.35
N VAL A 80 0.46 3.55 2.44
CA VAL A 80 0.91 2.89 3.67
C VAL A 80 2.41 2.60 3.56
N LEU A 81 3.19 3.21 4.44
CA LEU A 81 4.61 2.95 4.57
C LEU A 81 4.86 1.94 5.67
N VAL A 82 5.44 0.81 5.32
CA VAL A 82 5.86 -0.21 6.29
C VAL A 82 7.32 0.04 6.66
N SER A 83 7.56 0.38 7.92
CA SER A 83 8.88 0.75 8.42
C SER A 83 9.14 0.19 9.82
N ASP A 84 10.39 0.18 10.25
CA ASP A 84 10.77 -0.26 11.61
C ASP A 84 10.67 0.87 12.65
N ALA A 85 10.49 2.11 12.19
CA ALA A 85 10.40 3.30 13.05
C ALA A 85 8.96 3.85 13.05
N PRO A 86 8.42 4.24 14.22
CA PRO A 86 7.19 5.00 14.27
C PRO A 86 7.42 6.39 13.66
N GLY A 87 6.37 6.97 13.08
CA GLY A 87 6.39 8.34 12.57
C GLY A 87 5.01 8.98 12.65
N VAL A 88 4.99 10.30 12.49
CA VAL A 88 3.76 11.10 12.40
C VAL A 88 3.59 11.51 10.96
N ASP A 89 2.47 11.15 10.36
CA ASP A 89 2.16 11.45 8.98
C ASP A 89 0.77 12.09 8.82
N GLY A 90 0.46 12.54 7.61
CA GLY A 90 -0.80 13.20 7.25
C GLY A 90 -1.92 12.24 6.84
N PRO A 91 -3.11 12.75 6.45
CA PRO A 91 -4.29 11.91 6.20
C PRO A 91 -4.15 10.90 5.05
N ARG A 92 -3.23 11.14 4.10
CA ARG A 92 -2.95 10.24 2.95
C ARG A 92 -1.74 9.34 3.15
N LEU A 93 -0.85 9.64 4.11
CA LEU A 93 0.35 8.86 4.38
C LEU A 93 0.22 8.20 5.74
N ILE A 94 0.36 6.88 5.81
CA ILE A 94 0.15 6.12 7.04
C ILE A 94 1.35 5.22 7.26
N ARG A 95 2.12 5.47 8.32
CA ARG A 95 3.17 4.53 8.74
C ARG A 95 2.62 3.42 9.61
N VAL A 96 3.05 2.21 9.30
CA VAL A 96 2.81 1.02 10.13
C VAL A 96 4.14 0.35 10.44
N LEU A 97 4.25 -0.17 11.67
CA LEU A 97 5.40 -0.96 12.06
C LEU A 97 5.43 -2.27 11.28
N ARG A 98 6.61 -2.67 10.79
CA ARG A 98 6.81 -3.91 10.02
C ARG A 98 6.20 -5.14 10.70
N LYS A 99 6.38 -5.27 12.02
CA LYS A 99 5.83 -6.40 12.81
C LYS A 99 4.29 -6.44 12.84
N ASP A 100 3.62 -5.30 12.68
CA ASP A 100 2.17 -5.15 12.81
C ASP A 100 1.48 -4.94 11.46
N ALA A 101 2.25 -4.74 10.39
CA ALA A 101 1.78 -4.26 9.08
C ALA A 101 0.61 -5.08 8.51
N GLY A 102 0.71 -6.42 8.51
CA GLY A 102 -0.36 -7.26 7.98
C GLY A 102 -1.70 -7.06 8.70
N ARG A 103 -1.66 -7.01 10.04
CA ARG A 103 -2.86 -6.81 10.87
C ARG A 103 -3.39 -5.38 10.73
N ALA A 104 -2.50 -4.39 10.78
CA ALA A 104 -2.88 -2.98 10.68
C ALA A 104 -3.51 -2.67 9.33
N ILE A 105 -2.90 -3.13 8.23
CA ILE A 105 -3.42 -2.91 6.87
C ILE A 105 -4.77 -3.61 6.69
N ALA A 106 -4.93 -4.84 7.15
CA ALA A 106 -6.22 -5.55 7.08
C ALA A 106 -7.34 -4.78 7.81
N ALA A 107 -7.08 -4.30 9.03
CA ALA A 107 -8.07 -3.51 9.78
C ALA A 107 -8.38 -2.16 9.10
N MET A 108 -7.39 -1.52 8.48
CA MET A 108 -7.59 -0.27 7.74
C MET A 108 -8.46 -0.47 6.50
N LEU A 109 -8.27 -1.57 5.76
CA LEU A 109 -9.09 -1.89 4.58
C LEU A 109 -10.58 -1.96 4.91
N GLU A 110 -10.93 -2.61 6.03
CA GLU A 110 -12.33 -2.69 6.48
C GLU A 110 -12.92 -1.29 6.68
N SER A 111 -12.17 -0.39 7.31
CA SER A 111 -12.63 1.00 7.52
C SER A 111 -12.80 1.76 6.20
N TRP A 112 -11.86 1.61 5.26
CA TRP A 112 -11.90 2.35 4.00
C TRP A 112 -12.96 1.83 3.04
N GLN A 113 -13.32 0.55 3.11
CA GLN A 113 -14.41 0.00 2.33
C GLN A 113 -15.78 0.56 2.76
N VAL A 114 -15.92 0.98 4.03
CA VAL A 114 -17.15 1.59 4.55
C VAL A 114 -17.24 3.10 4.21
N GLU A 115 -16.11 3.76 3.96
CA GLU A 115 -16.06 5.16 3.49
C GLU A 115 -16.48 5.33 2.02
N ILE A 116 -16.84 4.26 1.33
CA ILE A 116 -17.15 4.21 -0.10
C ILE A 116 -18.65 3.97 -0.32
#